data_AF-A0A936SY65-F1
#
_entry.id   AF-A0A936SY65-F1
#
_cell.length_a   1.000
_cell.length_b   1.000
_cell.length_c   1.000
_cell.angle_alpha   90.00
_cell.angle_beta   90.00
_cell.angle_gamma   90.00
#
_symmetry.space_group_name_H-M   'P 1'
#
loop_
_entity.id
_entity.type
_entity.pdbx_description
1 polymer ?
#
loop_
_entity_poly.entity_id
_entity_poly.type
_entity_poly.pdbx_seq_one_letter_code
_entity_poly.pdbx_strand_id
1 'polypeptide(L)'
;MKRYLYVVWFRNTDMPPDDQDYEWPACFLVEALAANDALSWGDQLATDYSKRRGTEVFLKSYLDVDAEGDLSQLPVVQVGYKASDEEIGW
;
A
#
# COMPACT_ATOMS: atom_id res chain seq x y z
N MET A 1 -1.38 10.63 17.05
CA MET A 1 -0.92 9.90 15.86
C MET A 1 -1.17 10.78 14.64
N LYS A 2 -0.43 10.56 13.56
CA LYS A 2 -0.61 11.22 12.26
C LYS A 2 -0.97 10.18 11.21
N ARG A 3 -1.68 10.59 10.17
CA ARG A 3 -1.96 9.76 8.99
C ARG A 3 -0.95 10.08 7.91
N TYR A 4 -0.43 9.04 7.29
CA TYR A 4 0.50 9.12 6.18
C TYR A 4 -0.11 8.38 4.99
N LEU A 5 -0.18 9.02 3.82
CA LEU A 5 -0.61 8.33 2.61
C LEU A 5 0.52 7.43 2.14
N TYR A 6 0.33 6.13 2.31
CA TYR A 6 1.26 5.13 1.80
C TYR A 6 0.82 4.75 0.39
N VAL A 7 1.78 4.81 -0.54
CA VAL A 7 1.60 4.40 -1.93
C VAL A 7 2.57 3.27 -2.21
N VAL A 8 2.07 2.17 -2.76
CA VAL A 8 2.87 1.04 -3.23
C VAL A 8 2.55 0.75 -4.69
N TRP A 9 3.55 0.29 -5.42
CA TRP A 9 3.41 -0.21 -6.78
C TRP A 9 3.68 -1.71 -6.79
N PHE A 10 2.75 -2.44 -7.39
CA PHE A 10 2.88 -3.86 -7.66
C PHE A 10 3.05 -4.11 -9.15
N ARG A 11 3.56 -5.30 -9.48
CA ARG A 11 3.53 -5.86 -10.81
C ARG A 11 2.82 -7.21 -10.80
N ASN A 12 1.84 -7.39 -11.66
CA ASN A 12 1.18 -8.68 -11.84
C ASN A 12 1.94 -9.51 -12.89
N THR A 13 2.49 -10.66 -12.49
CA THR A 13 3.28 -11.53 -13.38
C THR A 13 2.45 -12.34 -14.37
N ASP A 14 1.14 -12.42 -14.18
CA ASP A 14 0.23 -13.16 -15.06
C ASP A 14 -0.32 -12.28 -16.19
N MET A 15 -0.03 -10.98 -16.16
CA MET A 15 -0.44 -10.02 -17.18
C MET A 15 0.66 -9.75 -18.21
N PRO A 16 0.31 -9.52 -19.49
CA PRO A 16 1.25 -9.03 -20.50
C PRO A 16 1.85 -7.67 -20.11
N PRO A 17 3.14 -7.37 -20.42
CA PRO A 17 3.76 -6.08 -20.09
C PRO A 17 3.13 -4.84 -20.72
N ASP A 18 2.32 -5.03 -21.77
CA ASP A 18 1.53 -3.99 -22.44
C ASP A 18 0.11 -3.83 -21.87
N ASP A 19 -0.27 -4.66 -20.90
CA ASP A 19 -1.52 -4.51 -20.15
C ASP A 19 -1.42 -3.37 -19.14
N GLN A 20 -2.50 -2.60 -18.99
CA GLN A 20 -2.57 -1.50 -18.03
C GLN A 20 -2.50 -1.99 -16.58
N ASP A 21 -2.90 -3.24 -16.32
CA ASP A 21 -2.89 -3.86 -15.01
C ASP A 21 -1.58 -4.61 -14.73
N TYR A 22 -0.62 -4.58 -15.67
CA TYR A 22 0.71 -5.16 -15.48
C TYR A 22 1.46 -4.50 -14.32
N GLU A 23 1.38 -3.18 -14.19
CA GLU A 23 1.90 -2.44 -13.04
C GLU A 23 0.81 -1.50 -12.51
N TRP A 24 0.45 -1.67 -11.24
CA TRP A 24 -0.66 -0.93 -10.66
C TRP A 24 -0.29 -0.35 -9.29
N PRO A 25 -0.71 0.88 -9.00
CA PRO A 25 -0.54 1.47 -7.68
C PRO A 25 -1.69 1.07 -6.75
N ALA A 26 -1.39 1.02 -5.47
CA ALA A 26 -2.38 0.90 -4.42
C ALA A 26 -2.03 1.86 -3.29
N CYS A 27 -3.05 2.48 -2.68
CA CYS A 27 -2.85 3.49 -1.66
C CYS A 27 -3.84 3.36 -0.50
N PHE A 28 -3.33 3.61 0.71
CA PHE A 28 -4.10 3.62 1.94
C PHE A 28 -3.40 4.50 2.99
N LEU A 29 -4.12 4.88 4.03
CA LEU A 29 -3.60 5.71 5.10
C LEU A 29 -3.03 4.83 6.22
N VAL A 30 -1.81 5.14 6.65
CA VAL A 30 -1.19 4.52 7.82
C VAL A 30 -1.18 5.50 8.98
N GLU A 31 -1.84 5.12 10.08
CA GLU A 31 -1.79 5.84 11.35
C GLU A 31 -0.55 5.44 12.15
N ALA A 32 0.37 6.39 12.33
CA ALA A 32 1.64 6.18 13.01
C ALA A 32 2.08 7.40 13.84
N LEU A 33 3.13 7.24 14.65
CA LEU A 33 3.76 8.36 15.38
C LEU A 33 4.82 9.06 14.53
N ALA A 34 5.54 8.33 13.69
CA ALA A 34 6.55 8.84 12.78
C ALA A 34 6.33 8.34 11.34
N ALA A 35 6.84 9.09 10.37
CA ALA A 35 6.76 8.75 8.95
C ALA A 35 7.50 7.43 8.65
N ASN A 36 8.67 7.21 9.24
CA ASN A 36 9.43 5.98 9.05
C ASN A 36 8.67 4.74 9.54
N ASP A 37 7.90 4.86 10.63
CA ASP A 37 7.08 3.76 11.15
C ASP A 37 5.94 3.45 10.18
N ALA A 38 5.29 4.48 9.63
CA ALA A 38 4.24 4.33 8.64
C ALA A 38 4.74 3.64 7.36
N LEU A 39 5.87 4.09 6.83
CA LEU A 39 6.49 3.49 5.64
C LEU A 39 6.86 2.03 5.90
N SER A 40 7.58 1.76 6.99
CA SER A 40 8.01 0.39 7.33
C SER A 40 6.83 -0.55 7.53
N TRP A 41 5.74 -0.07 8.14
CA TRP A 41 4.52 -0.86 8.32
C TRP A 41 3.79 -1.11 7.01
N GLY A 42 3.65 -0.09 6.15
CA GLY A 42 3.07 -0.25 4.83
C GLY A 42 3.85 -1.24 3.96
N ASP A 43 5.18 -1.16 3.98
CA ASP A 43 6.08 -2.09 3.28
C ASP A 43 5.88 -3.53 3.75
N GLN A 44 5.72 -3.72 5.07
CA GLN A 44 5.45 -5.02 5.65
C GLN A 44 4.12 -5.59 5.13
N LEU A 45 3.03 -4.81 5.19
CA LEU A 45 1.72 -5.24 4.72
C LEU A 45 1.73 -5.57 3.22
N ALA A 46 2.35 -4.71 2.41
CA ALA A 46 2.47 -4.89 0.97
C ALA A 46 3.33 -6.11 0.59
N THR A 47 4.45 -6.30 1.26
CA THR A 47 5.32 -7.47 1.07
C THR A 47 4.58 -8.76 1.44
N ASP A 48 3.83 -8.74 2.54
CA ASP A 48 3.05 -9.90 2.97
C ASP A 48 1.91 -10.21 2.00
N TYR A 49 1.26 -9.19 1.42
CA TYR A 49 0.28 -9.35 0.33
C TYR A 49 0.91 -10.02 -0.89
N SER A 50 2.04 -9.50 -1.38
CA SER A 50 2.80 -10.10 -2.48
C SER A 50 3.12 -11.58 -2.25
N LYS A 51 3.61 -11.92 -1.04
CA LYS A 51 3.91 -13.31 -0.67
C LYS A 51 2.67 -14.20 -0.66
N ARG A 52 1.52 -13.69 -0.22
CA ARG A 52 0.26 -14.46 -0.18
C ARG A 52 -0.32 -14.70 -1.57
N ARG A 53 -0.27 -13.70 -2.46
CA ARG A 53 -0.87 -13.78 -3.80
C ARG A 53 0.02 -14.52 -4.81
N GLY A 54 1.33 -14.37 -4.72
CA GLY A 54 2.29 -15.04 -5.60
C GLY A 54 2.40 -14.43 -7.02
N THR A 55 1.34 -13.80 -7.52
CA THR A 55 1.31 -13.08 -8.81
C THR A 55 1.70 -11.61 -8.66
N GLU A 56 1.43 -11.01 -7.50
CA GLU A 56 1.68 -9.59 -7.24
C GLU A 56 3.09 -9.39 -6.68
N VAL A 57 3.97 -8.79 -7.46
CA VAL A 57 5.37 -8.51 -7.08
C VAL A 57 5.48 -7.08 -6.58
N PHE A 58 5.92 -6.90 -5.33
CA PHE A 58 6.27 -5.60 -4.78
C PHE A 58 7.39 -4.95 -5.61
N LEU A 59 7.17 -3.73 -6.09
CA LEU A 59 8.18 -2.97 -6.84
C LEU A 59 8.85 -1.90 -5.97
N LYS A 60 8.03 -0.96 -5.48
CA LYS A 60 8.48 0.22 -4.74
C LYS A 60 7.33 0.80 -3.93
N SER A 61 7.69 1.56 -2.91
CA SER A 61 6.75 2.28 -2.07
C SER A 61 7.31 3.65 -1.69
N TYR A 62 6.42 4.53 -1.26
CA TYR A 62 6.77 5.82 -0.67
C TYR A 62 5.58 6.37 0.13
N LEU A 63 5.86 7.37 0.96
CA LEU A 63 4.82 8.19 1.56
C LEU A 63 4.60 9.41 0.67
N ASP A 64 3.36 9.60 0.21
CA ASP A 64 3.00 10.80 -0.52
C ASP A 64 2.69 11.92 0.47
N VAL A 65 3.54 12.95 0.46
CA VAL A 65 3.46 14.10 1.37
C VAL A 65 2.69 15.28 0.76
N ASP A 66 2.48 15.25 -0.55
CA ASP A 66 1.86 16.31 -1.34
C ASP A 66 0.48 15.90 -1.86
N ALA A 67 -0.07 14.80 -1.36
CA ALA A 67 -1.35 14.25 -1.80
C ALA A 67 -2.49 15.29 -1.68
N GLU A 68 -3.02 15.70 -2.82
CA GLU A 68 -4.15 16.62 -2.92
C GLU A 68 -5.47 15.83 -3.07
N GLY A 69 -6.54 16.32 -2.44
CA GLY A 69 -7.88 15.73 -2.55
C GLY A 69 -8.46 15.22 -1.23
N ASP A 70 -9.65 14.62 -1.31
CA ASP A 70 -10.33 14.04 -0.15
C ASP A 70 -9.84 12.62 0.12
N LEU A 71 -8.99 12.48 1.13
CA LEU A 71 -8.45 11.19 1.57
C LEU A 71 -9.38 10.45 2.54
N SER A 72 -10.56 10.99 2.87
CA SER A 72 -11.47 10.41 3.88
C SER A 72 -12.05 9.06 3.49
N GLN A 73 -12.06 8.76 2.18
CA GLN A 73 -12.57 7.51 1.63
C GLN A 73 -11.51 6.41 1.57
N LEU A 74 -10.24 6.74 1.80
CA LEU A 74 -9.18 5.74 1.77
C LEU A 74 -9.24 4.85 3.02
N PRO A 75 -8.95 3.56 2.86
CA PRO A 75 -8.73 2.66 3.98
C PRO A 75 -7.69 3.21 4.96
N VAL A 76 -7.92 3.00 6.26
CA VAL A 76 -7.02 3.47 7.32
C VAL A 76 -6.58 2.30 8.16
N VAL A 77 -5.27 2.10 8.29
CA VAL A 77 -4.69 1.06 9.14
C VAL A 77 -3.75 1.66 10.17
N GLN A 78 -3.76 1.10 11.37
CA GLN A 78 -2.86 1.52 12.44
C GLN A 78 -1.59 0.66 12.42
N VAL A 79 -0.44 1.27 12.69
CA VAL A 79 0.81 0.53 12.90
C VAL A 79 0.62 -0.53 13.99
N GLY A 80 1.03 -1.77 13.69
CA GLY A 80 0.93 -2.92 14.58
C GLY A 80 -0.42 -3.67 14.51
N TYR A 81 -1.44 -3.13 13.83
CA TYR A 81 -2.70 -3.82 13.60
C TYR A 81 -2.62 -4.68 12.34
N LYS A 82 -2.84 -5.99 12.48
CA LYS A 82 -2.85 -6.93 11.36
C LYS A 82 -4.14 -6.79 10.55
N ALA A 83 -4.21 -5.76 9.71
CA ALA A 83 -5.31 -5.57 8.78
C ALA A 83 -5.35 -6.68 7.71
N SER A 84 -6.56 -7.09 7.36
CA SER A 84 -6.86 -8.00 6.26
C SER A 84 -6.79 -7.30 4.91
N ASP A 85 -6.75 -8.08 3.83
CA ASP A 85 -6.74 -7.54 2.47
C ASP A 85 -7.99 -6.69 2.17
N GLU A 86 -9.15 -7.12 2.67
CA GLU A 86 -10.43 -6.40 2.52
C GLU A 86 -10.44 -5.07 3.29
N GLU A 87 -9.84 -5.03 4.48
CA GLU A 87 -9.70 -3.79 5.25
C GLU A 87 -8.73 -2.80 4.62
N ILE A 88 -7.73 -3.26 3.84
CA ILE A 88 -6.77 -2.41 3.15
C ILE A 88 -7.29 -1.99 1.76
N GLY A 89 -8.24 -2.75 1.19
CA GLY A 89 -8.79 -2.51 -0.14
C GLY A 89 -7.87 -2.98 -1.27
N TRP A 90 -7.15 -4.09 -1.06
CA TRP A 90 -6.37 -4.76 -2.10
C TRP A 90 -7.22 -5.47 -3.15
#